data_AF-K3YVB6-F1
#
_entry.id   AF-K3YVB6-F1
#
_cell.length_a   1.000
_cell.length_b   1.000
_cell.length_c   1.000
_cell.angle_alpha   90.00
_cell.angle_beta   90.00
_cell.angle_gamma   90.00
#
_symmetry.space_group_name_H-M   'P 1'
#
loop_
_entity.id
_entity.type
_entity.pdbx_description
1 polymer ?
#
loop_
_entity_poly.entity_id
_entity_poly.type
_entity_poly.pdbx_seq_one_letter_code
_entity_poly.pdbx_strand_id
1 'polypeptide(L)'
;MALSLGAATPTAPPLPRRRVVPFRATASPPALDRRRRPQNVPGEFFVDHRCIDCQTCRWMAPEVFKGVDGKAAVAAQPSSQEDRTKALQALLSCPTSSIHTHKPPKDILQVQNMFPLPLDESLLPGVYLCGYHSEHSFGATSYLVTHPQGNILVDSPRYTPKLADNIERLGGARYMFLTHIDDVADHRKWAQRLKCERIMHSGDVEEGTANVEWKLDGNGPWNIGTDFELIHTPGHTQVRNSA
;
A
#
# COMPACT_ATOMS: atom_id res chain seq x y z
N MET A 1 63.92 28.06 -8.48
CA MET A 1 63.91 28.75 -9.79
C MET A 1 63.55 27.74 -10.87
N ALA A 2 62.61 28.12 -11.74
CA ALA A 2 62.19 27.54 -13.03
C ALA A 2 61.40 26.20 -13.11
N LEU A 3 60.31 26.29 -13.88
CA LEU A 3 59.22 25.35 -14.22
C LEU A 3 59.61 24.26 -15.26
N SER A 4 58.87 23.14 -15.26
CA SER A 4 57.94 22.78 -16.37
C SER A 4 57.07 21.56 -15.99
N LEU A 5 55.75 21.72 -16.06
CA LEU A 5 54.73 20.68 -15.87
C LEU A 5 54.04 20.45 -17.22
N GLY A 6 54.27 19.29 -17.84
CA GLY A 6 53.50 18.81 -18.98
C GLY A 6 52.40 17.88 -18.51
N ALA A 7 51.16 18.38 -18.43
CA ALA A 7 49.97 17.57 -18.22
C ALA A 7 49.20 17.46 -19.54
N ALA A 8 49.25 16.30 -20.18
CA ALA A 8 48.34 15.94 -21.27
C ALA A 8 47.08 15.31 -20.67
N THR A 9 45.96 16.04 -20.72
CA THR A 9 44.64 15.51 -20.40
C THR A 9 44.07 14.80 -21.64
N PRO A 10 43.55 13.57 -21.53
CA PRO A 10 42.80 12.96 -22.61
C PRO A 10 41.41 13.61 -22.69
N THR A 11 41.07 14.14 -23.86
CA THR A 11 39.74 14.68 -24.18
C THR A 11 38.74 13.54 -24.36
N ALA A 12 37.70 13.52 -23.52
CA ALA A 12 36.56 12.62 -23.68
C ALA A 12 35.76 12.98 -24.94
N PRO A 13 35.23 11.99 -25.68
CA PRO A 13 34.41 12.25 -26.86
C PRO A 13 33.07 12.89 -26.47
N PRO A 14 32.46 13.71 -27.36
CA PRO A 14 31.19 14.36 -27.06
C PRO A 14 30.06 13.33 -26.96
N LEU A 15 29.25 13.45 -25.91
CA LEU A 15 28.06 12.63 -25.72
C LEU A 15 27.06 12.85 -26.88
N PRO A 16 26.40 11.79 -27.38
CA PRO A 16 25.41 11.92 -28.44
C PRO A 16 24.24 12.79 -27.95
N ARG A 17 23.86 13.77 -28.78
CA ARG A 17 22.69 14.63 -28.55
C ARG A 17 21.45 13.75 -28.41
N ARG A 18 20.88 13.73 -27.20
CA ARG A 18 19.62 13.06 -26.88
C ARG A 18 18.51 13.69 -27.74
N ARG A 19 17.96 12.94 -28.71
CA ARG A 19 16.73 13.33 -29.41
C ARG A 19 15.63 13.47 -28.37
N VAL A 20 15.15 14.70 -28.17
CA VAL A 20 13.93 14.96 -27.41
C VAL A 20 12.78 14.51 -28.27
N VAL A 21 12.23 13.33 -27.96
CA VAL A 21 10.96 12.87 -28.53
C VAL A 21 9.88 13.75 -27.91
N PRO A 22 9.02 14.43 -28.70
CA PRO A 22 7.97 15.25 -28.12
C PRO A 22 7.05 14.34 -27.31
N PHE A 23 6.89 14.66 -26.03
CA PHE A 23 5.98 13.98 -25.12
C PHE A 23 4.55 14.22 -25.65
N ARG A 24 4.02 13.23 -26.37
CA ARG A 24 2.62 13.25 -26.80
C ARG A 24 1.81 13.11 -25.52
N ALA A 25 1.15 14.18 -25.09
CA ALA A 25 0.22 14.15 -23.98
C ALA A 25 -0.80 13.04 -24.26
N THR A 26 -0.70 11.94 -23.51
CA THR A 26 -1.74 10.93 -23.47
C THR A 26 -3.00 11.64 -22.98
N ALA A 27 -4.11 11.43 -23.69
CA ALA A 27 -5.41 11.95 -23.27
C ALA A 27 -5.63 11.60 -21.79
N SER A 28 -6.11 12.56 -21.01
CA SER A 28 -6.53 12.31 -19.64
C SER A 28 -7.46 11.09 -19.62
N PRO A 29 -7.32 10.16 -18.66
CA PRO A 29 -8.26 9.07 -18.53
C PRO A 29 -9.68 9.62 -18.52
N PRO A 30 -10.66 8.94 -19.14
CA PRO A 30 -12.05 9.38 -19.10
C PRO A 30 -12.43 9.70 -17.65
N ALA A 31 -13.09 10.83 -17.43
CA ALA A 31 -13.49 11.27 -16.09
C ALA A 31 -14.19 10.09 -15.40
N LEU A 32 -13.54 9.56 -14.36
CA LEU A 32 -14.01 8.38 -13.65
C LEU A 32 -15.47 8.61 -13.23
N ASP A 33 -16.33 7.63 -13.53
CA ASP A 33 -17.74 7.68 -13.19
C ASP A 33 -17.90 7.70 -11.65
N ARG A 34 -17.96 8.91 -11.09
CA ARG A 34 -18.16 9.18 -9.66
C ARG A 34 -19.64 9.31 -9.31
N ARG A 35 -20.55 8.73 -10.12
CA ARG A 35 -21.99 8.79 -9.83
C ARG A 35 -22.27 8.15 -8.47
N ARG A 36 -22.85 8.96 -7.59
CA ARG A 36 -23.33 8.52 -6.27
C ARG A 36 -24.35 7.40 -6.45
N ARG A 37 -24.20 6.33 -5.67
CA ARG A 37 -25.24 5.28 -5.59
C ARG A 37 -26.51 5.80 -4.90
N PRO A 38 -27.71 5.41 -5.35
CA PRO A 38 -28.97 5.83 -4.70
C PRO A 38 -29.12 5.30 -3.26
N GLN A 39 -28.38 4.23 -2.89
CA GLN A 39 -28.39 3.65 -1.54
C GLN A 39 -27.72 4.54 -0.48
N ASN A 40 -26.99 5.59 -0.87
CA ASN A 40 -26.39 6.51 0.10
C ASN A 40 -27.47 7.45 0.67
N VAL A 41 -27.46 7.66 1.98
CA VAL A 41 -28.21 8.78 2.56
C VAL A 41 -27.69 10.13 2.04
N PRO A 42 -28.54 11.17 1.95
CA PRO A 42 -28.09 12.51 1.58
C PRO A 42 -27.01 13.04 2.54
N GLY A 43 -26.03 13.76 2.02
CA GLY A 43 -24.98 14.41 2.83
C GLY A 43 -23.62 14.48 2.15
N GLU A 44 -22.60 14.93 2.89
CA GLU A 44 -21.24 15.17 2.36
C GLU A 44 -20.58 13.90 1.84
N PHE A 45 -20.62 12.82 2.62
CA PHE A 45 -19.99 11.54 2.27
C PHE A 45 -20.88 10.71 1.37
N PHE A 46 -20.27 10.00 0.42
CA PHE A 46 -20.97 9.02 -0.41
C PHE A 46 -20.05 7.96 -1.02
N VAL A 47 -20.65 6.82 -1.36
CA VAL A 47 -20.03 5.76 -2.15
C VAL A 47 -20.54 5.77 -3.58
N ASP A 48 -19.66 5.68 -4.57
CA ASP A 48 -20.01 5.59 -5.98
C ASP A 48 -20.17 4.13 -6.48
N HIS A 49 -20.50 3.96 -7.76
CA HIS A 49 -20.74 2.64 -8.36
C HIS A 49 -19.49 1.76 -8.53
N ARG A 50 -18.27 2.30 -8.35
CA ARG A 50 -17.00 1.57 -8.51
C ARG A 50 -16.63 0.78 -7.25
N CYS A 51 -17.46 0.81 -6.20
CA CYS A 51 -17.28 -0.05 -5.04
C CYS A 51 -17.31 -1.52 -5.47
N ILE A 52 -16.31 -2.29 -5.02
CA ILE A 52 -16.13 -3.73 -5.29
C ILE A 52 -16.48 -4.61 -4.08
N ASP A 53 -17.10 -4.03 -3.05
CA ASP A 53 -17.46 -4.71 -1.81
C ASP A 53 -16.31 -5.39 -1.04
N CYS A 54 -15.10 -4.81 -1.06
CA CYS A 54 -13.95 -5.24 -0.24
C CYS A 54 -14.16 -5.14 1.30
N GLN A 55 -15.33 -4.66 1.74
CA GLN A 55 -15.73 -4.50 3.16
C GLN A 55 -14.92 -3.53 4.02
N THR A 56 -13.76 -3.03 3.58
CA THR A 56 -12.85 -2.14 4.35
C THR A 56 -13.57 -1.06 5.16
N CYS A 57 -14.42 -0.27 4.51
CA CYS A 57 -15.08 0.85 5.18
C CYS A 57 -16.10 0.43 6.24
N ARG A 58 -16.66 -0.79 6.15
CA ARG A 58 -17.67 -1.28 7.07
C ARG A 58 -17.10 -1.62 8.44
N TRP A 59 -15.85 -2.08 8.50
CA TRP A 59 -15.18 -2.32 9.78
C TRP A 59 -14.36 -1.12 10.26
N MET A 60 -13.85 -0.25 9.37
CA MET A 60 -13.16 0.98 9.78
C MET A 60 -14.12 2.04 10.36
N ALA A 61 -15.31 2.17 9.78
CA ALA A 61 -16.29 3.19 10.16
C ALA A 61 -17.72 2.60 10.11
N PRO A 62 -18.04 1.62 10.99
CA PRO A 62 -19.31 0.90 10.98
C PRO A 62 -20.52 1.80 11.21
N GLU A 63 -20.36 2.93 11.91
CA GLU A 63 -21.44 3.90 12.13
C GLU A 63 -21.83 4.66 10.85
N VAL A 64 -20.92 4.72 9.87
CA VAL A 64 -21.10 5.50 8.63
C VAL A 64 -21.44 4.59 7.45
N PHE A 65 -20.76 3.45 7.30
CA PHE A 65 -20.90 2.57 6.13
C PHE A 65 -21.53 1.21 6.46
N LYS A 66 -22.52 0.81 5.66
CA LYS A 66 -23.14 -0.52 5.72
C LYS A 66 -23.17 -1.18 4.35
N GLY A 67 -23.41 -2.48 4.31
CA GLY A 67 -23.59 -3.24 3.08
C GLY A 67 -25.04 -3.13 2.62
N VAL A 68 -25.25 -2.67 1.38
CA VAL A 68 -26.58 -2.56 0.76
C VAL A 68 -26.45 -2.95 -0.71
N ASP A 69 -27.24 -3.93 -1.14
CA ASP A 69 -27.24 -4.49 -2.50
C ASP A 69 -25.84 -4.92 -2.98
N GLY A 70 -25.13 -5.69 -2.14
CA GLY A 70 -23.82 -6.27 -2.47
C GLY A 70 -22.69 -5.26 -2.63
N LYS A 71 -22.84 -4.02 -2.13
CA LYS A 71 -21.79 -2.98 -2.10
C LYS A 71 -21.92 -2.11 -0.84
N ALA A 72 -20.87 -1.38 -0.49
CA ALA A 72 -20.95 -0.39 0.58
C ALA A 72 -21.79 0.83 0.18
N ALA A 73 -22.53 1.39 1.13
CA ALA A 73 -23.21 2.68 1.02
C ALA A 73 -23.07 3.45 2.33
N VAL A 74 -23.16 4.78 2.27
CA VAL A 74 -23.27 5.62 3.47
C VAL A 74 -24.67 5.46 4.05
N ALA A 75 -24.79 4.81 5.20
CA ALA A 75 -26.05 4.55 5.89
C ALA A 75 -26.42 5.69 6.87
N ALA A 76 -25.41 6.35 7.43
CA ALA A 76 -25.56 7.58 8.21
C ALA A 76 -24.36 8.48 7.91
N GLN A 77 -24.58 9.80 7.88
CA GLN A 77 -23.46 10.74 7.81
C GLN A 77 -22.72 10.77 9.16
N PRO A 78 -21.41 11.05 9.19
CA PRO A 78 -20.68 11.18 10.45
C PRO A 78 -21.36 12.17 11.41
N SER A 79 -21.58 11.74 12.66
CA SER A 79 -22.28 12.55 13.68
C SER A 79 -21.33 13.23 14.66
N SER A 80 -20.09 12.77 14.71
CA SER A 80 -19.02 13.26 15.58
C SER A 80 -17.71 13.47 14.82
N GLN A 81 -16.75 14.15 15.46
CA GLN A 81 -15.40 14.28 14.91
C GLN A 81 -14.67 12.93 14.80
N GLU A 82 -14.98 12.00 15.69
CA GLU A 82 -14.45 10.64 15.65
C GLU A 82 -14.98 9.88 14.42
N ASP A 83 -16.31 9.89 14.21
CA ASP A 83 -16.94 9.29 13.03
C ASP A 83 -16.36 9.85 11.74
N ARG A 84 -16.15 11.17 11.70
CA ARG A 84 -15.59 11.86 10.53
C ARG A 84 -14.16 11.38 10.27
N THR A 85 -13.35 11.27 11.32
CA THR A 85 -11.97 10.79 11.23
C THR A 85 -11.94 9.36 10.70
N LYS A 86 -12.74 8.46 11.28
CA LYS A 86 -12.89 7.06 10.82
C LYS A 86 -13.38 6.98 9.37
N ALA A 87 -14.33 7.83 8.98
CA ALA A 87 -14.83 7.87 7.61
C ALA A 87 -13.77 8.34 6.60
N LEU A 88 -12.93 9.30 6.97
CA LEU A 88 -11.80 9.74 6.15
C LEU A 88 -10.67 8.70 6.10
N GLN A 89 -10.44 7.96 7.19
CA GLN A 89 -9.53 6.81 7.19
C GLN A 89 -10.04 5.72 6.22
N ALA A 90 -11.34 5.39 6.28
CA ALA A 90 -11.97 4.48 5.34
C ALA A 90 -11.88 4.98 3.88
N LEU A 91 -12.04 6.30 3.66
CA LEU A 91 -11.87 6.93 2.35
C LEU A 91 -10.46 6.70 1.80
N LEU A 92 -9.43 6.93 2.61
CA LEU A 92 -8.03 6.74 2.22
C LEU A 92 -7.69 5.27 1.97
N SER A 93 -8.31 4.35 2.73
CA SER A 93 -8.11 2.91 2.63
C SER A 93 -8.98 2.23 1.56
N CYS A 94 -9.92 2.94 0.92
CA CYS A 94 -10.77 2.35 -0.12
C CYS A 94 -9.93 2.00 -1.37
N PRO A 95 -9.84 0.71 -1.76
CA PRO A 95 -8.93 0.28 -2.83
C PRO A 95 -9.26 0.92 -4.18
N THR A 96 -10.55 1.03 -4.50
CA THR A 96 -11.04 1.64 -5.75
C THR A 96 -11.30 3.14 -5.65
N SER A 97 -10.98 3.74 -4.49
CA SER A 97 -11.24 5.17 -4.21
C SER A 97 -12.69 5.57 -4.55
N SER A 98 -13.62 4.75 -4.08
CA SER A 98 -15.07 4.86 -4.34
C SER A 98 -15.81 5.64 -3.26
N ILE A 99 -15.14 6.00 -2.17
CA ILE A 99 -15.68 6.83 -1.10
C ILE A 99 -15.26 8.27 -1.37
N HIS A 100 -16.21 9.19 -1.30
CA HIS A 100 -16.02 10.59 -1.66
C HIS A 100 -16.64 11.51 -0.62
N THR A 101 -16.19 12.75 -0.65
CA THR A 101 -16.85 13.90 -0.05
C THR A 101 -17.27 14.87 -1.16
N HIS A 102 -18.34 15.65 -0.95
CA HIS A 102 -18.77 16.66 -1.93
C HIS A 102 -17.70 17.71 -2.26
N LYS A 103 -16.86 18.05 -1.28
CA LYS A 103 -15.71 18.95 -1.45
C LYS A 103 -14.48 18.27 -0.86
N PRO A 104 -13.26 18.57 -1.35
CA PRO A 104 -12.04 18.07 -0.73
C PRO A 104 -12.04 18.34 0.79
N PRO A 105 -11.83 17.31 1.63
CA PRO A 105 -11.87 17.48 3.09
C PRO A 105 -10.68 18.34 3.52
N LYS A 106 -10.93 19.37 4.33
CA LYS A 106 -9.87 20.27 4.83
C LYS A 106 -8.93 19.56 5.81
N ASP A 107 -9.43 18.53 6.47
CA ASP A 107 -8.79 17.71 7.49
C ASP A 107 -8.05 16.49 6.91
N ILE A 108 -8.04 16.29 5.59
CA ILE A 108 -7.46 15.08 4.99
C ILE A 108 -5.98 14.92 5.32
N LEU A 109 -5.19 16.00 5.34
CA LEU A 109 -3.77 15.95 5.65
C LEU A 109 -3.51 15.47 7.09
N GLN A 110 -4.37 15.85 8.03
CA GLN A 110 -4.29 15.37 9.40
C GLN A 110 -4.52 13.85 9.45
N VAL A 111 -5.55 13.36 8.77
CA VAL A 111 -5.85 11.93 8.71
C VAL A 111 -4.74 11.14 8.03
N GLN A 112 -4.14 11.68 6.96
CA GLN A 112 -2.99 11.05 6.32
C GLN A 112 -1.77 10.94 7.25
N ASN A 113 -1.58 11.89 8.17
CA ASN A 113 -0.52 11.84 9.18
C ASN A 113 -0.75 10.79 10.27
N MET A 114 -1.97 10.29 10.42
CA MET A 114 -2.29 9.25 11.41
C MET A 114 -1.87 7.86 10.95
N PHE A 115 -1.73 7.62 9.64
CA PHE A 115 -1.34 6.30 9.13
C PHE A 115 0.18 6.07 9.24
N PRO A 116 0.65 4.82 9.47
CA PRO A 116 -0.18 3.64 9.70
C PRO A 116 -0.86 3.71 11.09
N LEU A 117 -2.10 3.22 11.19
CA LEU A 117 -2.93 3.34 12.40
C LEU A 117 -2.55 2.25 13.40
N PRO A 118 -2.32 2.54 14.69
CA PRO A 118 -2.13 1.48 15.68
C PRO A 118 -3.38 0.60 15.75
N LEU A 119 -3.20 -0.72 15.72
CA LEU A 119 -4.32 -1.66 15.71
C LEU A 119 -4.95 -1.76 17.11
N ASP A 120 -4.12 -2.00 18.11
CA ASP A 120 -4.47 -1.95 19.53
C ASP A 120 -3.18 -1.69 20.33
N GLU A 121 -3.03 -0.50 20.91
CA GLU A 121 -1.80 -0.14 21.63
C GLU A 121 -1.60 -0.92 22.94
N SER A 122 -2.66 -1.54 23.47
CA SER A 122 -2.62 -2.28 24.72
C SER A 122 -2.36 -3.77 24.51
N LEU A 123 -3.02 -4.38 23.52
CA LEU A 123 -2.93 -5.81 23.23
C LEU A 123 -1.88 -6.14 22.18
N LEU A 124 -1.66 -5.24 21.22
CA LEU A 124 -0.77 -5.44 20.07
C LEU A 124 0.15 -4.22 19.87
N PRO A 125 0.92 -3.82 20.90
CA PRO A 125 1.84 -2.69 20.79
C PRO A 125 2.82 -2.92 19.64
N GLY A 126 2.98 -1.91 18.80
CA GLY A 126 3.88 -1.98 17.65
C GLY A 126 3.29 -2.63 16.39
N VAL A 127 2.00 -3.02 16.40
CA VAL A 127 1.30 -3.50 15.20
C VAL A 127 0.40 -2.40 14.67
N TYR A 128 0.60 -2.05 13.40
CA TYR A 128 -0.11 -0.96 12.74
C TYR A 128 -0.80 -1.43 11.45
N LEU A 129 -2.02 -0.97 11.23
CA LEU A 129 -2.73 -1.07 9.97
C LEU A 129 -2.23 0.03 9.01
N CYS A 130 -1.70 -0.35 7.85
CA CYS A 130 -1.19 0.64 6.89
C CYS A 130 -2.29 1.44 6.20
N GLY A 131 -3.50 0.90 6.08
CA GLY A 131 -4.56 1.46 5.24
C GLY A 131 -4.13 1.51 3.78
N TYR A 132 -4.62 2.50 3.03
CA TYR A 132 -4.28 2.69 1.61
C TYR A 132 -4.32 1.39 0.80
N HIS A 133 -5.37 0.58 0.96
CA HIS A 133 -5.45 -0.71 0.27
C HIS A 133 -5.40 -0.51 -1.25
N SER A 134 -5.02 -1.56 -1.98
CA SER A 134 -4.86 -1.51 -3.42
C SER A 134 -6.01 -2.21 -4.14
N GLU A 135 -6.49 -1.63 -5.24
CA GLU A 135 -7.37 -2.32 -6.18
C GLU A 135 -6.71 -3.55 -6.79
N HIS A 136 -5.37 -3.53 -6.95
CA HIS A 136 -4.59 -4.64 -7.51
C HIS A 136 -4.51 -5.87 -6.59
N SER A 137 -4.84 -5.74 -5.31
CA SER A 137 -4.94 -6.84 -4.34
C SER A 137 -6.36 -7.00 -3.80
N PHE A 138 -7.36 -6.51 -4.55
CA PHE A 138 -8.77 -6.56 -4.17
C PHE A 138 -9.11 -5.97 -2.78
N GLY A 139 -8.25 -5.11 -2.23
CA GLY A 139 -8.42 -4.54 -0.90
C GLY A 139 -7.75 -5.31 0.24
N ALA A 140 -6.73 -6.12 -0.04
CA ALA A 140 -5.91 -6.78 0.99
C ALA A 140 -5.43 -5.81 2.07
N THR A 141 -5.38 -6.31 3.30
CA THR A 141 -5.06 -5.52 4.48
C THR A 141 -3.60 -5.71 4.84
N SER A 142 -2.78 -4.69 4.61
CA SER A 142 -1.35 -4.71 4.94
C SER A 142 -1.06 -4.11 6.31
N TYR A 143 -0.03 -4.64 6.99
CA TYR A 143 0.35 -4.24 8.34
C TYR A 143 1.83 -3.85 8.42
N LEU A 144 2.17 -2.95 9.33
CA LEU A 144 3.55 -2.72 9.77
C LEU A 144 3.70 -3.26 11.18
N VAL A 145 4.70 -4.12 11.40
CA VAL A 145 5.09 -4.61 12.71
C VAL A 145 6.44 -4.01 13.07
N THR A 146 6.48 -3.17 14.11
CA THR A 146 7.72 -2.55 14.56
C THR A 146 8.58 -3.51 15.36
N HIS A 147 9.88 -3.50 15.12
CA HIS A 147 10.81 -4.40 15.81
C HIS A 147 12.21 -3.79 15.96
N PRO A 148 12.90 -3.94 17.11
CA PRO A 148 14.22 -3.35 17.33
C PRO A 148 15.30 -3.74 16.30
N GLN A 149 15.19 -4.93 15.69
CA GLN A 149 16.15 -5.41 14.67
C GLN A 149 15.73 -5.09 13.23
N GLY A 150 14.65 -4.32 13.07
CA GLY A 150 14.09 -3.90 11.79
C GLY A 150 12.63 -4.32 11.64
N ASN A 151 11.78 -3.36 11.30
CA ASN A 151 10.34 -3.58 11.14
C ASN A 151 10.03 -4.50 9.95
N ILE A 152 8.86 -5.12 10.00
CA ILE A 152 8.31 -5.99 8.95
C ILE A 152 7.06 -5.33 8.37
N LEU A 153 7.05 -5.10 7.06
CA LEU A 153 5.84 -4.74 6.32
C LEU A 153 5.19 -6.03 5.79
N VAL A 154 4.02 -6.39 6.31
CA VAL A 154 3.23 -7.54 5.87
C VAL A 154 2.30 -7.10 4.75
N ASP A 155 2.45 -7.72 3.60
CA ASP A 155 1.86 -7.37 2.30
C ASP A 155 2.15 -5.93 1.86
N SER A 156 1.65 -5.54 0.70
CA SER A 156 1.96 -4.23 0.13
C SER A 156 0.70 -3.35 -0.02
N PRO A 157 0.58 -2.24 0.72
CA PRO A 157 -0.47 -1.26 0.45
C PRO A 157 -0.19 -0.56 -0.88
N ARG A 158 -1.20 0.14 -1.42
CA ARG A 158 -0.96 1.10 -2.51
C ARG A 158 0.07 2.13 -2.05
N TYR A 159 1.11 2.32 -2.85
CA TYR A 159 2.19 3.22 -2.51
C TYR A 159 1.71 4.68 -2.52
N THR A 160 2.00 5.40 -1.43
CA THR A 160 1.92 6.86 -1.39
C THR A 160 3.18 7.41 -0.73
N PRO A 161 3.75 8.53 -1.23
CA PRO A 161 4.88 9.17 -0.57
C PRO A 161 4.61 9.47 0.90
N LYS A 162 3.37 9.89 1.20
CA LYS A 162 2.96 10.27 2.56
C LYS A 162 3.00 9.09 3.54
N LEU A 163 2.45 7.93 3.16
CA LEU A 163 2.53 6.74 4.00
C LEU A 163 3.98 6.28 4.14
N ALA A 164 4.78 6.34 3.08
CA ALA A 164 6.18 5.96 3.13
C ALA A 164 6.99 6.83 4.10
N ASP A 165 6.82 8.14 4.06
CA ASP A 165 7.47 9.07 4.99
C ASP A 165 7.05 8.79 6.44
N ASN A 166 5.79 8.39 6.66
CA ASN A 166 5.31 8.03 8.00
C ASN A 166 5.94 6.71 8.49
N ILE A 167 6.04 5.70 7.63
CA ILE A 167 6.70 4.41 7.95
C ILE A 167 8.19 4.63 8.21
N GLU A 168 8.88 5.48 7.44
CA GLU A 168 10.28 5.83 7.68
C GLU A 168 10.48 6.51 9.06
N ARG A 169 9.56 7.38 9.48
CA ARG A 169 9.58 7.97 10.83
C ARG A 169 9.38 6.94 11.95
N LEU A 170 8.80 5.77 11.65
CA LEU A 170 8.67 4.64 12.56
C LEU A 170 9.84 3.64 12.48
N GLY A 171 10.91 3.99 11.76
CA GLY A 171 12.10 3.14 11.59
C GLY A 171 12.17 2.40 10.26
N GLY A 172 11.28 2.73 9.31
CA GLY A 172 11.24 2.10 7.98
C GLY A 172 10.72 0.67 8.02
N ALA A 173 11.17 -0.16 7.09
CA ALA A 173 10.99 -1.61 7.14
C ALA A 173 12.27 -2.27 6.63
N ARG A 174 12.74 -3.29 7.35
CA ARG A 174 13.87 -4.12 6.92
C ARG A 174 13.39 -5.26 6.03
N TYR A 175 12.25 -5.84 6.35
CA TYR A 175 11.65 -6.93 5.61
C TYR A 175 10.27 -6.54 5.09
N MET A 176 9.90 -7.13 3.96
CA MET A 176 8.53 -7.15 3.48
C MET A 176 8.11 -8.59 3.26
N PHE A 177 7.15 -9.07 4.02
CA PHE A 177 6.62 -10.42 3.86
C PHE A 177 5.37 -10.35 2.98
N LEU A 178 5.42 -10.98 1.80
CA LEU A 178 4.30 -11.10 0.88
C LEU A 178 3.65 -12.46 1.11
N THR A 179 2.42 -12.45 1.62
CA THR A 179 1.73 -13.64 2.11
C THR A 179 1.41 -14.63 0.99
N HIS A 180 0.98 -14.12 -0.16
CA HIS A 180 0.73 -14.90 -1.37
C HIS A 180 0.71 -14.00 -2.62
N ILE A 181 0.48 -14.62 -3.77
CA ILE A 181 0.61 -14.00 -5.10
C ILE A 181 -0.35 -12.84 -5.37
N ASP A 182 -1.56 -12.89 -4.81
CA ASP A 182 -2.57 -11.85 -5.02
C ASP A 182 -2.28 -10.55 -4.23
N ASP A 183 -1.45 -10.59 -3.17
CA ASP A 183 -1.26 -9.49 -2.23
C ASP A 183 0.06 -8.71 -2.43
N VAL A 184 0.56 -8.75 -3.67
CA VAL A 184 1.86 -8.19 -4.07
C VAL A 184 1.79 -6.76 -4.65
N ALA A 185 0.59 -6.16 -4.72
CA ALA A 185 0.28 -4.83 -5.27
C ALA A 185 1.49 -3.92 -5.65
N ASP A 186 1.86 -2.96 -4.78
CA ASP A 186 2.90 -1.96 -5.05
C ASP A 186 4.27 -2.36 -4.47
N HIS A 187 4.49 -3.66 -4.21
CA HIS A 187 5.65 -4.19 -3.48
C HIS A 187 7.00 -3.66 -4.00
N ARG A 188 7.17 -3.48 -5.33
CA ARG A 188 8.43 -2.96 -5.92
C ARG A 188 8.71 -1.51 -5.52
N LYS A 189 7.68 -0.66 -5.48
CA LYS A 189 7.83 0.76 -5.09
C LYS A 189 8.23 0.86 -3.62
N TRP A 190 7.62 0.03 -2.79
CA TRP A 190 7.96 -0.06 -1.37
C TRP A 190 9.37 -0.59 -1.14
N ALA A 191 9.76 -1.69 -1.80
CA ALA A 191 11.13 -2.22 -1.71
C ALA A 191 12.17 -1.19 -2.19
N GLN A 192 11.88 -0.45 -3.26
CA GLN A 192 12.76 0.63 -3.72
C GLN A 192 12.87 1.77 -2.70
N ARG A 193 11.74 2.20 -2.11
CA ARG A 193 11.69 3.33 -1.17
C ARG A 193 12.35 2.98 0.17
N LEU A 194 11.98 1.84 0.76
CA LEU A 194 12.41 1.41 2.09
C LEU A 194 13.72 0.60 2.06
N LYS A 195 14.15 0.13 0.89
CA LYS A 195 15.30 -0.78 0.71
C LYS A 195 15.15 -2.07 1.52
N CYS A 196 13.92 -2.54 1.68
CA CYS A 196 13.61 -3.77 2.41
C CYS A 196 13.83 -5.01 1.53
N GLU A 197 14.17 -6.12 2.17
CA GLU A 197 14.23 -7.44 1.52
C GLU A 197 12.83 -8.05 1.50
N ARG A 198 12.35 -8.46 0.32
CA ARG A 198 11.04 -9.10 0.17
C ARG A 198 11.19 -10.61 0.35
N ILE A 199 10.26 -11.16 1.11
CA ILE A 199 10.17 -12.57 1.47
C ILE A 199 8.84 -13.09 0.95
N MET A 200 8.85 -14.19 0.21
CA MET A 200 7.66 -14.80 -0.38
C MET A 200 7.86 -16.31 -0.53
N HIS A 201 6.78 -17.09 -0.45
CA HIS A 201 6.86 -18.52 -0.74
C HIS A 201 7.13 -18.78 -2.23
N SER A 202 7.99 -19.74 -2.55
CA SER A 202 8.42 -20.01 -3.93
C SER A 202 7.28 -20.45 -4.84
N GLY A 203 6.30 -21.16 -4.29
CA GLY A 203 5.09 -21.58 -4.99
C GLY A 203 4.15 -20.44 -5.41
N ASP A 204 4.31 -19.25 -4.82
CA ASP A 204 3.55 -18.04 -5.16
C ASP A 204 4.37 -17.05 -6.00
N VAL A 205 5.59 -17.42 -6.42
CA VAL A 205 6.42 -16.56 -7.28
C VAL A 205 5.90 -16.55 -8.71
N GLU A 206 5.71 -15.36 -9.26
CA GLU A 206 5.36 -15.11 -10.66
C GLU A 206 6.38 -14.16 -11.32
N GLU A 207 6.22 -13.86 -12.62
CA GLU A 207 7.08 -12.90 -13.33
C GLU A 207 7.17 -11.55 -12.57
N GLY A 208 6.06 -11.13 -11.96
CA GLY A 208 5.96 -9.94 -11.10
C GLY A 208 6.92 -9.95 -9.89
N THR A 209 7.15 -11.13 -9.32
CA THR A 209 7.86 -11.34 -8.05
C THR A 209 9.12 -12.20 -8.21
N ALA A 210 9.53 -12.54 -9.44
CA ALA A 210 10.71 -13.39 -9.70
C ALA A 210 12.00 -12.86 -9.05
N ASN A 211 12.11 -11.55 -8.87
CA ASN A 211 13.27 -10.89 -8.25
C ASN A 211 13.13 -10.65 -6.74
N VAL A 212 12.15 -11.24 -6.05
CA VAL A 212 12.12 -11.19 -4.58
C VAL A 212 13.37 -11.81 -3.99
N GLU A 213 13.86 -11.17 -2.95
CA GLU A 213 15.16 -11.42 -2.36
C GLU A 213 15.19 -12.80 -1.68
N TRP A 214 14.14 -13.16 -0.96
CA TRP A 214 14.04 -14.44 -0.24
C TRP A 214 12.84 -15.23 -0.78
N LYS A 215 13.12 -16.42 -1.32
CA LYS A 215 12.11 -17.39 -1.75
C LYS A 215 12.10 -18.54 -0.75
N LEU A 216 10.98 -18.75 -0.08
CA LEU A 216 10.84 -19.80 0.91
C LEU A 216 10.38 -21.09 0.22
N ASP A 217 11.09 -22.19 0.45
CA ASP A 217 10.77 -23.51 -0.09
C ASP A 217 10.32 -24.48 1.00
N GLY A 218 9.36 -25.33 0.68
CA GLY A 218 8.83 -26.38 1.57
C GLY A 218 7.61 -25.93 2.37
N ASN A 219 7.40 -26.55 3.53
CA ASN A 219 6.21 -26.31 4.36
C ASN A 219 6.49 -25.50 5.63
N GLY A 220 7.70 -24.96 5.76
CA GLY A 220 8.13 -24.24 6.95
C GLY A 220 8.15 -25.11 8.21
N PRO A 221 8.13 -24.49 9.40
CA PRO A 221 8.17 -23.04 9.59
C PRO A 221 9.51 -22.43 9.15
N TRP A 222 9.52 -21.12 8.90
CA TRP A 222 10.75 -20.34 8.70
C TRP A 222 10.80 -19.20 9.71
N ASN A 223 12.01 -18.74 10.06
CA ASN A 223 12.16 -17.66 11.04
C ASN A 223 12.69 -16.39 10.39
N ILE A 224 12.14 -15.25 10.79
CA ILE A 224 12.73 -13.93 10.57
C ILE A 224 13.34 -13.49 11.91
N GLY A 225 14.65 -13.62 12.04
CA GLY A 225 15.33 -13.38 13.32
C GLY A 225 14.95 -14.44 14.36
N THR A 226 14.85 -14.05 15.63
CA THR A 226 14.53 -14.95 16.75
C THR A 226 13.06 -14.92 17.17
N ASP A 227 12.30 -13.93 16.71
CA ASP A 227 11.04 -13.55 17.33
C ASP A 227 9.82 -13.70 16.41
N PHE A 228 10.05 -13.98 15.11
CA PHE A 228 8.99 -14.15 14.12
C PHE A 228 9.11 -15.50 13.42
N GLU A 229 8.01 -16.26 13.46
CA GLU A 229 7.84 -17.50 12.73
C GLU A 229 6.85 -17.29 11.58
N LEU A 230 7.22 -17.75 10.39
CA LEU A 230 6.38 -17.80 9.20
C LEU A 230 5.87 -19.22 9.03
N ILE A 231 4.54 -19.39 9.12
CA ILE A 231 3.87 -20.68 9.03
C ILE A 231 3.19 -20.79 7.67
N HIS A 232 3.52 -21.83 6.91
CA HIS A 232 2.89 -22.08 5.62
C HIS A 232 1.46 -22.59 5.81
N THR A 233 0.48 -21.92 5.19
CA THR A 233 -0.94 -22.28 5.27
C THR A 233 -1.56 -22.39 3.87
N PRO A 234 -1.25 -23.46 3.11
CA PRO A 234 -1.73 -23.60 1.74
C PRO A 234 -3.26 -23.73 1.67
N GLY A 235 -3.87 -23.12 0.66
CA GLY A 235 -5.32 -23.25 0.43
C GLY A 235 -5.90 -22.22 -0.53
N HIS A 236 -5.72 -20.92 -0.24
CA HIS A 236 -6.25 -19.84 -1.09
C HIS A 236 -5.62 -19.84 -2.48
N THR A 237 -4.28 -19.83 -2.51
CA THR A 237 -3.49 -20.00 -3.72
C THR A 237 -3.00 -21.45 -3.81
N GLN A 238 -2.96 -21.98 -5.02
CA GLN A 238 -2.37 -23.30 -5.25
C GLN A 238 -0.85 -23.17 -5.18
N VAL A 239 -0.24 -23.84 -4.21
CA VAL A 239 1.21 -24.04 -4.21
C VAL A 239 1.53 -24.93 -5.41
N ARG A 240 2.13 -24.35 -6.45
CA ARG A 240 2.71 -25.13 -7.54
C ARG A 240 3.96 -25.81 -6.98
N ASN A 241 3.83 -27.06 -6.55
CA ASN A 241 4.97 -27.87 -6.20
C ASN A 241 5.84 -28.03 -7.46
N SER A 242 7.02 -27.42 -7.46
CA SER A 242 8.05 -27.70 -8.46
C SER A 242 8.46 -29.16 -8.30
N ALA A 243 8.07 -30.01 -9.26
CA ALA A 243 8.55 -31.38 -9.40
C ALA A 243 9.98 -31.39 -9.98
#